data_AF-A0A8J8A8T2-F1
#
_entry.id   AF-A0A8J8A8T2-F1
#
_cell.length_a   1.000
_cell.length_b   1.000
_cell.length_c   1.000
_cell.angle_alpha   90.00
_cell.angle_beta   90.00
_cell.angle_gamma   90.00
#
_symmetry.space_group_name_H-M   'P 1'
#
loop_
_entity.id
_entity.type
_entity.pdbx_description
1 polymer ?
#
loop_
_entity_poly.entity_id
_entity_poly.type
_entity_poly.pdbx_seq_one_letter_code
_entity_poly.pdbx_strand_id
1 'polypeptide(L)'
;MRLDWESLMSWTGVGAFVGFALAVAFYSPESGNEGFVYLIYVGLLAGLLVGARHTLRTRATALAFPLGFLATSLLAAAWAVHDVGPSGAYAFIAAVMAAMIIIGPSNYLDMFLAPLSYFGGFATAMLVFKGYEPLQGTEGAVASLFVVGVMGAILAFFALFARWAFEVARSLPRRR
;
A
#
# COMPACT_ATOMS: atom_id res chain seq x y z
N MET A 1 -3.87 -21.70 -18.69
CA MET A 1 -3.37 -21.20 -17.40
C MET A 1 -4.41 -20.21 -16.88
N ARG A 2 -5.04 -20.46 -15.73
CA ARG A 2 -6.06 -19.56 -15.19
C ARG A 2 -5.34 -18.47 -14.39
N LEU A 3 -5.42 -17.22 -14.84
CA LEU A 3 -4.81 -16.09 -14.13
C LEU A 3 -5.58 -15.88 -12.82
N ASP A 4 -4.88 -16.00 -11.70
CA ASP A 4 -5.43 -15.75 -10.38
C ASP A 4 -5.18 -14.28 -10.02
N TRP A 5 -6.24 -13.47 -10.07
CA TRP A 5 -6.20 -12.05 -9.76
C TRP A 5 -5.60 -11.76 -8.38
N GLU A 6 -5.91 -12.57 -7.36
CA GLU A 6 -5.41 -12.34 -6.01
C GLU A 6 -3.88 -12.47 -5.97
N SER A 7 -3.37 -13.48 -6.66
CA SER A 7 -1.94 -13.70 -6.83
C SER A 7 -1.28 -12.54 -7.56
N LEU A 8 -1.86 -12.12 -8.70
CA LEU A 8 -1.32 -11.01 -9.49
C LEU A 8 -1.17 -9.76 -8.65
N MET A 9 -2.24 -9.31 -7.98
CA MET A 9 -2.20 -8.08 -7.19
C MET A 9 -1.26 -8.16 -6.01
N SER A 10 -1.22 -9.31 -5.34
CA SER A 10 -0.33 -9.49 -4.19
C SER A 10 1.13 -9.33 -4.60
N TRP A 11 1.53 -9.99 -5.69
CA TRP A 11 2.89 -9.88 -6.21
C TRP A 11 3.18 -8.51 -6.83
N THR A 12 2.22 -7.89 -7.50
CA THR A 12 2.34 -6.53 -8.04
C THR A 12 2.61 -5.52 -6.92
N GLY A 13 1.85 -5.56 -5.82
CA GLY A 13 2.07 -4.67 -4.69
C GLY A 13 3.40 -4.90 -3.98
N VAL A 14 3.74 -6.15 -3.68
CA VAL A 14 5.04 -6.50 -3.07
C VAL A 14 6.19 -6.12 -4.00
N GLY A 15 6.06 -6.37 -5.31
CA GLY A 15 7.06 -6.01 -6.31
C GLY A 15 7.27 -4.50 -6.40
N ALA A 16 6.20 -3.71 -6.41
CA ALA A 16 6.29 -2.25 -6.38
C ALA A 16 6.98 -1.74 -5.11
N PHE A 17 6.71 -2.35 -3.95
CA PHE A 17 7.42 -2.04 -2.71
C PHE A 17 8.92 -2.37 -2.79
N VAL A 18 9.29 -3.53 -3.31
CA VAL A 18 10.70 -3.89 -3.51
C VAL A 18 11.37 -2.91 -4.46
N GLY A 19 10.70 -2.53 -5.56
CA GLY A 19 11.18 -1.51 -6.48
C GLY A 19 11.42 -0.16 -5.81
N PHE A 20 10.50 0.26 -4.92
CA PHE A 20 10.68 1.45 -4.08
C PHE A 20 11.89 1.32 -3.15
N ALA A 21 12.03 0.21 -2.43
CA ALA A 21 13.14 0.00 -1.50
C ALA A 21 14.49 0.05 -2.22
N LEU A 22 14.58 -0.52 -3.42
CA LEU A 22 15.76 -0.42 -4.28
C LEU A 22 15.99 1.01 -4.76
N ALA A 23 14.94 1.73 -5.18
CA ALA A 23 15.04 3.13 -5.56
C ALA A 23 15.64 3.99 -4.44
N VAL A 24 15.20 3.76 -3.19
CA VAL A 24 15.76 4.43 -2.01
C VAL A 24 17.20 4.01 -1.73
N ALA A 25 17.51 2.71 -1.83
CA ALA A 25 18.86 2.20 -1.56
C ALA A 25 19.91 2.71 -2.56
N PHE A 26 19.53 2.90 -3.83
CA PHE A 26 20.39 3.44 -4.88
C PHE A 26 20.30 4.97 -5.01
N TYR A 27 19.43 5.63 -4.23
CA TYR A 27 19.35 7.07 -4.24
C TYR A 27 20.65 7.68 -3.70
N SER A 28 21.38 8.37 -4.57
CA SER A 28 22.55 9.16 -4.20
C SER A 28 22.29 10.62 -4.57
N PRO A 29 22.24 11.53 -3.57
CA PRO A 29 22.05 12.97 -3.80
C PRO A 29 23.12 13.56 -4.74
N GLU A 30 24.31 12.99 -4.75
CA GLU A 30 25.48 13.48 -5.50
C GLU A 30 25.45 13.07 -6.97
N SER A 31 24.81 11.94 -7.29
CA SER A 31 24.78 11.38 -8.65
C SER A 31 23.79 12.06 -9.59
N GLY A 32 22.87 12.89 -9.06
CA GLY A 32 21.82 13.56 -9.83
C GLY A 32 20.86 12.61 -10.58
N ASN A 33 20.94 11.30 -10.37
CA ASN A 33 20.21 10.33 -11.15
C ASN A 33 18.81 10.09 -10.56
N GLU A 34 17.86 10.96 -10.93
CA GLU A 34 16.45 10.85 -10.54
C GLU A 34 15.72 9.65 -11.17
N GLY A 35 16.37 8.93 -12.09
CA GLY A 35 15.80 7.80 -12.82
C GLY A 35 15.50 6.59 -11.94
N PHE A 36 16.14 6.47 -10.77
CA PHE A 36 15.96 5.31 -9.88
C PHE A 36 14.52 5.18 -9.36
N VAL A 37 13.74 6.26 -9.31
CA VAL A 37 12.32 6.18 -8.90
C VAL A 37 11.49 5.26 -9.81
N TYR A 38 11.88 5.10 -11.08
CA TYR A 38 11.19 4.21 -12.01
C TYR A 38 11.40 2.72 -11.70
N LEU A 39 12.31 2.37 -10.78
CA LEU A 39 12.42 1.00 -10.26
C LEU A 39 11.12 0.55 -9.58
N ILE A 40 10.26 1.46 -9.13
CA ILE A 40 8.91 1.13 -8.63
C ILE A 40 8.09 0.44 -9.74
N TYR A 41 8.06 1.00 -10.96
CA TYR A 41 7.36 0.38 -12.09
C TYR A 41 8.03 -0.91 -12.56
N VAL A 42 9.38 -0.97 -12.54
CA VAL A 42 10.10 -2.21 -12.84
C VAL A 42 9.72 -3.31 -11.85
N GLY A 43 9.69 -2.99 -10.56
CA GLY A 43 9.26 -3.90 -9.49
C GLY A 43 7.80 -4.33 -9.65
N LEU A 44 6.90 -3.39 -9.99
CA LEU A 44 5.49 -3.66 -10.29
C LEU A 44 5.35 -4.69 -11.43
N LEU A 45 6.05 -4.46 -12.55
CA LEU A 45 6.03 -5.35 -13.71
C LEU A 45 6.65 -6.72 -13.38
N ALA A 46 7.77 -6.75 -12.66
CA ALA A 46 8.39 -7.99 -12.21
C ALA A 46 7.44 -8.78 -11.30
N GLY A 47 6.76 -8.11 -10.36
CA GLY A 47 5.73 -8.69 -9.51
C GLY A 47 4.58 -9.30 -10.31
N LEU A 48 4.07 -8.56 -11.30
CA LEU A 48 3.03 -9.07 -12.21
C LEU A 48 3.48 -10.35 -12.93
N LEU A 49 4.71 -10.37 -13.47
CA LEU A 49 5.28 -11.54 -14.15
C LEU A 49 5.47 -12.74 -13.20
N VAL A 50 5.90 -12.49 -11.96
CA VAL A 50 6.03 -13.52 -10.93
C VAL A 50 4.66 -14.08 -10.57
N GLY A 51 3.66 -13.23 -10.32
CA GLY A 51 2.30 -13.64 -9.97
C GLY A 51 1.57 -14.39 -11.08
N ALA A 52 1.92 -14.13 -12.35
CA ALA A 52 1.43 -14.91 -13.48
C ALA A 52 1.97 -16.35 -13.49
N ARG A 53 3.12 -16.61 -12.87
CA ARG A 53 3.77 -17.94 -12.82
C ARG A 53 3.62 -18.66 -11.47
N HIS A 54 3.48 -17.90 -10.39
CA HIS A 54 3.45 -18.41 -9.01
C HIS A 54 2.15 -17.97 -8.34
N THR A 55 1.27 -18.93 -8.08
CA THR A 55 -0.02 -18.65 -7.43
C THR A 55 0.17 -18.41 -5.93
N LEU A 56 -0.23 -17.24 -5.45
CA LEU A 56 -0.29 -16.89 -4.04
C LEU A 56 -1.75 -16.57 -3.67
N ARG A 57 -2.28 -17.28 -2.67
CA ARG A 57 -3.66 -17.08 -2.19
C ARG A 57 -3.67 -16.21 -0.95
N THR A 58 -3.73 -14.90 -1.15
CA THR A 58 -3.66 -13.87 -0.11
C THR A 58 -4.70 -12.81 -0.38
N ARG A 59 -5.75 -12.76 0.46
CA ARG A 59 -6.93 -11.91 0.22
C ARG A 59 -6.66 -10.46 0.63
N ALA A 60 -6.13 -10.26 1.83
CA ALA A 60 -5.84 -8.92 2.34
C ALA A 60 -4.72 -8.26 1.53
N THR A 61 -3.69 -9.01 1.16
CA THR A 61 -2.55 -8.55 0.36
C THR A 61 -2.97 -8.15 -1.05
N ALA A 62 -3.82 -8.93 -1.70
CA ALA A 62 -4.34 -8.62 -3.03
C ALA A 62 -5.14 -7.32 -3.04
N LEU A 63 -5.93 -7.06 -2.00
CA LEU A 63 -6.76 -5.87 -1.86
C LEU A 63 -5.99 -4.67 -1.30
N ALA A 64 -4.89 -4.90 -0.59
CA ALA A 64 -4.06 -3.85 -0.01
C ALA A 64 -3.41 -2.98 -1.09
N PHE A 65 -2.89 -3.57 -2.17
CA PHE A 65 -2.32 -2.82 -3.29
C PHE A 65 -3.29 -1.79 -3.90
N PRO A 66 -4.47 -2.18 -4.43
CA PRO A 66 -5.41 -1.22 -4.98
C PRO A 66 -5.93 -0.26 -3.90
N LEU A 67 -6.07 -0.69 -2.65
CA LEU A 67 -6.48 0.19 -1.56
C LEU A 67 -5.46 1.31 -1.31
N GLY A 68 -4.16 1.00 -1.26
CA GLY A 68 -3.10 1.99 -1.13
C GLY A 68 -3.07 2.95 -2.31
N PHE A 69 -3.13 2.42 -3.53
CA PHE A 69 -3.18 3.24 -4.74
C PHE A 69 -4.39 4.18 -4.76
N LEU A 70 -5.58 3.67 -4.44
CA LEU A 70 -6.82 4.44 -4.45
C LEU A 70 -6.85 5.49 -3.33
N ALA A 71 -6.46 5.13 -2.11
CA ALA A 71 -6.41 6.07 -0.99
C ALA A 71 -5.50 7.26 -1.31
N THR A 72 -4.31 6.98 -1.85
CA THR A 72 -3.37 8.03 -2.28
C THR A 72 -3.91 8.85 -3.44
N SER A 73 -4.48 8.21 -4.46
CA SER A 73 -5.02 8.90 -5.64
C SER A 73 -6.23 9.78 -5.32
N LEU A 74 -7.12 9.33 -4.43
CA LEU A 74 -8.29 10.10 -3.99
C LEU A 74 -7.87 11.27 -3.11
N LEU A 75 -6.89 11.09 -2.23
CA LEU A 75 -6.35 12.19 -1.44
C LEU A 75 -5.65 13.22 -2.32
N ALA A 76 -4.88 12.77 -3.32
CA ALA A 76 -4.27 13.62 -4.33
C ALA A 76 -5.31 14.41 -5.13
N ALA A 77 -6.39 13.75 -5.56
CA ALA A 77 -7.50 14.42 -6.24
C ALA A 77 -8.24 15.41 -5.34
N ALA A 78 -8.39 15.11 -4.04
CA ALA A 78 -9.00 16.03 -3.09
C ALA A 78 -8.17 17.32 -2.96
N TRP A 79 -6.85 17.20 -2.82
CA TRP A 79 -5.91 18.32 -2.80
C TRP A 79 -5.94 19.18 -4.07
N ALA A 80 -6.21 18.57 -5.23
CA ALA A 80 -6.33 19.32 -6.48
C ALA A 80 -7.55 20.25 -6.52
N VAL A 81 -8.54 20.04 -5.64
CA VAL A 81 -9.80 20.80 -5.61
C VAL A 81 -9.92 21.69 -4.36
N HIS A 82 -9.34 21.29 -3.23
CA HIS A 82 -9.33 22.06 -1.98
C HIS A 82 -8.21 21.62 -1.05
N ASP A 83 -7.81 22.51 -0.13
CA ASP A 83 -6.81 22.18 0.88
C ASP A 83 -7.33 21.12 1.85
N VAL A 84 -6.64 19.98 1.91
CA VAL A 84 -7.00 18.89 2.82
C VAL A 84 -6.24 19.07 4.13
N GLY A 85 -6.92 19.60 5.15
CA GLY A 85 -6.35 19.68 6.49
C GLY A 85 -6.01 18.29 7.08
N PRO A 86 -5.26 18.25 8.21
CA PRO A 86 -4.85 16.99 8.85
C PRO A 86 -6.00 16.03 9.17
N SER A 87 -7.17 16.57 9.54
CA SER A 87 -8.39 15.78 9.79
C SER A 87 -8.84 14.97 8.58
N GLY A 88 -8.70 15.51 7.37
CA GLY A 88 -9.02 14.80 6.13
C GLY A 88 -8.09 13.62 5.91
N ALA A 89 -6.78 13.81 6.09
CA ALA A 89 -5.80 12.72 6.00
C ALA A 89 -6.08 11.60 7.01
N TYR A 90 -6.45 11.93 8.25
CA TYR A 90 -6.84 10.93 9.24
C TYR A 90 -8.15 10.21 8.91
N ALA A 91 -9.12 10.88 8.28
CA ALA A 91 -10.35 10.24 7.81
C ALA A 91 -10.05 9.17 6.74
N PHE A 92 -9.13 9.46 5.82
CA PHE A 92 -8.65 8.47 4.83
C PHE A 92 -8.00 7.26 5.51
N ILE A 93 -7.15 7.49 6.51
CA ILE A 93 -6.51 6.40 7.28
C ILE A 93 -7.57 5.56 8.01
N ALA A 94 -8.55 6.20 8.64
CA ALA A 94 -9.63 5.49 9.33
C ALA A 94 -10.45 4.61 8.37
N ALA A 95 -10.73 5.10 7.16
CA ALA A 95 -11.41 4.33 6.12
C ALA A 95 -10.59 3.12 5.67
N VAL A 96 -9.27 3.29 5.46
CA VAL A 96 -8.34 2.19 5.13
C VAL A 96 -8.32 1.16 6.26
N MET A 97 -8.22 1.58 7.51
CA MET A 97 -8.27 0.68 8.66
C MET A 97 -9.57 -0.12 8.70
N ALA A 98 -10.71 0.56 8.55
CA ALA A 98 -12.01 -0.09 8.55
C ALA A 98 -12.11 -1.15 7.43
N ALA A 99 -11.65 -0.81 6.22
CA ALA A 99 -11.60 -1.74 5.11
C ALA A 99 -10.73 -2.96 5.42
N MET A 100 -9.52 -2.77 5.96
CA MET A 100 -8.61 -3.88 6.29
C MET A 100 -9.14 -4.78 7.41
N ILE A 101 -9.84 -4.22 8.41
CA ILE A 101 -10.53 -5.00 9.46
C ILE A 101 -11.63 -5.88 8.86
N ILE A 102 -12.42 -5.32 7.93
CA ILE A 102 -13.53 -6.04 7.28
C ILE A 102 -13.00 -7.16 6.38
N ILE A 103 -11.95 -6.88 5.61
CA ILE A 103 -11.32 -7.85 4.71
C ILE A 103 -10.73 -9.00 5.52
N GLY A 104 -9.92 -8.70 6.53
CA GLY A 104 -9.24 -9.69 7.38
C GLY A 104 -8.22 -10.57 6.62
N PRO A 105 -7.15 -11.04 7.30
CA PRO A 105 -6.14 -11.87 6.66
C PRO A 105 -6.66 -13.29 6.41
N SER A 106 -6.26 -13.91 5.30
CA SER A 106 -6.56 -15.34 5.03
C SER A 106 -5.60 -16.29 5.76
N ASN A 107 -4.38 -15.84 6.05
CA ASN A 107 -3.35 -16.58 6.77
C ASN A 107 -2.28 -15.62 7.34
N TYR A 108 -1.30 -16.14 8.08
CA TYR A 108 -0.24 -15.32 8.66
C TYR A 108 0.59 -14.57 7.61
N LEU A 109 0.93 -15.22 6.48
CA LEU A 109 1.68 -14.58 5.41
C LEU A 109 0.93 -13.37 4.83
N ASP A 110 -0.38 -13.50 4.67
CA ASP A 110 -1.28 -12.43 4.21
C ASP A 110 -1.22 -11.20 5.11
N MET A 111 -1.11 -11.40 6.43
CA MET A 111 -1.00 -10.32 7.41
C MET A 111 0.31 -9.52 7.25
N PHE A 112 1.42 -10.19 6.92
CA PHE A 112 2.73 -9.55 6.76
C PHE A 112 2.92 -8.91 5.38
N LEU A 113 2.36 -9.50 4.32
CA LEU A 113 2.51 -8.97 2.97
C LEU A 113 1.57 -7.80 2.68
N ALA A 114 0.39 -7.75 3.32
CA ALA A 114 -0.57 -6.67 3.14
C ALA A 114 -0.01 -5.25 3.35
N PRO A 115 0.71 -4.91 4.45
CA PRO A 115 1.29 -3.57 4.59
C PRO A 115 2.30 -3.24 3.48
N LEU A 116 3.10 -4.22 3.03
CA LEU A 116 4.05 -4.04 1.92
C LEU A 116 3.31 -3.77 0.61
N SER A 117 2.26 -4.55 0.35
CA SER A 117 1.42 -4.42 -0.83
C SER A 117 0.69 -3.06 -0.87
N TYR A 118 0.13 -2.62 0.28
CA TYR A 118 -0.46 -1.29 0.44
C TYR A 118 0.56 -0.18 0.14
N PHE A 119 1.76 -0.28 0.72
CA PHE A 119 2.83 0.67 0.46
C PHE A 119 3.21 0.68 -1.03
N GLY A 120 3.29 -0.48 -1.67
CA GLY A 120 3.55 -0.58 -3.11
C GLY A 120 2.50 0.16 -3.95
N GLY A 121 1.23 0.09 -3.55
CA GLY A 121 0.14 0.86 -4.14
C GLY A 121 0.33 2.37 -3.98
N PHE A 122 0.64 2.81 -2.76
CA PHE A 122 1.00 4.21 -2.45
C PHE A 122 2.19 4.70 -3.29
N ALA A 123 3.30 3.95 -3.32
CA ALA A 123 4.51 4.32 -4.05
C ALA A 123 4.25 4.43 -5.56
N THR A 124 3.43 3.51 -6.09
CA THR A 124 2.99 3.55 -7.49
C THR A 124 2.18 4.81 -7.77
N ALA A 125 1.20 5.14 -6.91
CA ALA A 125 0.40 6.36 -7.05
C ALA A 125 1.26 7.63 -6.97
N MET A 126 2.19 7.71 -6.02
CA MET A 126 3.13 8.83 -5.91
C MET A 126 3.95 9.03 -7.18
N LEU A 127 4.39 7.93 -7.81
CA LEU A 127 5.10 8.02 -9.08
C LEU A 127 4.20 8.43 -10.25
N VAL A 128 2.93 8.00 -10.27
CA VAL A 128 1.94 8.45 -11.27
C VAL A 128 1.74 9.96 -11.19
N PHE A 129 1.70 10.53 -9.98
CA PHE A 129 1.57 11.97 -9.77
C PHE A 129 2.91 12.73 -9.74
N LYS A 130 4.03 12.09 -10.13
CA LYS A 130 5.33 12.77 -10.22
C LYS A 130 5.23 13.91 -11.26
N GLY A 131 5.60 15.12 -10.85
CA GLY A 131 5.58 16.33 -11.70
C GLY A 131 4.24 17.05 -11.72
N TYR A 132 3.25 16.62 -10.92
CA TYR A 132 1.97 17.32 -10.83
C TYR A 132 2.06 18.50 -9.85
N GLU A 133 2.18 19.72 -10.40
CA GLU A 133 2.42 20.96 -9.65
C GLU A 133 1.49 21.18 -8.44
N PRO A 134 0.16 20.96 -8.51
CA PRO A 134 -0.72 21.20 -7.36
C PRO A 134 -0.39 20.36 -6.13
N LEU A 135 0.29 19.22 -6.29
CA LEU A 135 0.70 18.37 -5.18
C LEU A 135 2.14 18.62 -4.75
N GLN A 136 3.01 19.01 -5.68
CA GLN A 136 4.45 19.19 -5.41
C GLN A 136 4.79 20.60 -4.94
N GLY A 137 3.95 21.59 -5.25
CA GLY A 137 4.09 22.97 -4.78
C GLY A 137 3.58 23.21 -3.35
N THR A 138 2.98 22.21 -2.70
CA THR A 138 2.35 22.35 -1.38
C THR A 138 2.91 21.33 -0.40
N GLU A 139 3.70 21.78 0.58
CA GLU A 139 4.30 20.91 1.62
C GLU A 139 3.24 20.07 2.36
N GLY A 140 2.07 20.65 2.64
CA GLY A 140 0.94 19.96 3.28
C GLY A 140 0.39 18.80 2.45
N ALA A 141 0.34 18.94 1.13
CA ALA A 141 -0.10 17.88 0.23
C ALA A 141 0.87 16.70 0.25
N VAL A 142 2.18 16.96 0.11
CA VAL A 142 3.22 15.93 0.19
C VAL A 142 3.20 15.24 1.56
N ALA A 143 3.19 16.00 2.65
CA ALA A 143 3.19 15.44 3.99
C ALA A 143 1.96 14.55 4.26
N SER A 144 0.76 15.00 3.87
CA SER A 144 -0.47 14.22 4.08
C SER A 144 -0.50 12.94 3.24
N LEU A 145 -0.01 12.97 2.00
CA LEU A 145 0.13 11.77 1.15
C LEU A 145 1.09 10.75 1.77
N PHE A 146 2.23 11.22 2.30
CA PHE A 146 3.17 10.35 3.03
C PHE A 146 2.55 9.79 4.31
N VAL A 147 1.79 10.57 5.06
CA VAL A 147 1.08 10.10 6.25
C VAL A 147 0.08 9.00 5.87
N VAL A 148 -0.77 9.21 4.86
CA VAL A 148 -1.74 8.18 4.42
C VAL A 148 -1.06 6.95 3.82
N GLY A 149 0.07 7.11 3.14
CA GLY A 149 0.86 6.00 2.60
C GLY A 149 1.59 5.18 3.67
N VAL A 150 2.45 5.83 4.45
CA VAL A 150 3.31 5.17 5.44
C VAL A 150 2.52 4.74 6.66
N MET A 151 1.77 5.67 7.28
CA MET A 151 0.97 5.34 8.46
C MET A 151 -0.17 4.40 8.10
N GLY A 152 -0.77 4.54 6.90
CA GLY A 152 -1.76 3.59 6.39
C GLY A 152 -1.23 2.17 6.30
N ALA A 153 0.00 1.97 5.83
CA ALA A 153 0.64 0.64 5.81
C ALA A 153 0.81 0.07 7.23
N ILE A 154 1.33 0.87 8.16
CA ILE A 154 1.52 0.46 9.56
C ILE A 154 0.18 0.09 10.21
N LEU A 155 -0.84 0.91 10.02
CA LEU A 155 -2.16 0.67 10.60
C LEU A 155 -2.91 -0.47 9.90
N ALA A 156 -2.66 -0.73 8.61
CA ALA A 156 -3.17 -1.91 7.93
C ALA A 156 -2.65 -3.19 8.57
N PHE A 157 -1.36 -3.23 8.96
CA PHE A 157 -0.81 -4.34 9.72
C PHE A 157 -1.53 -4.52 11.06
N PHE A 158 -1.67 -3.45 11.86
CA PHE A 158 -2.35 -3.53 13.15
C PHE A 158 -3.83 -3.89 13.03
N ALA A 159 -4.52 -3.42 12.00
CA ALA A 159 -5.91 -3.75 11.71
C ALA A 159 -6.08 -5.26 11.44
N LEU A 160 -5.23 -5.82 10.57
CA LEU A 160 -5.24 -7.25 10.26
C LEU A 160 -4.84 -8.09 11.48
N PHE A 161 -3.82 -7.65 12.23
CA PHE A 161 -3.38 -8.30 13.45
C PHE A 161 -4.47 -8.32 14.52
N ALA A 162 -5.12 -7.17 14.76
CA ALA A 162 -6.23 -7.09 15.71
C ALA A 162 -7.38 -8.03 15.29
N ARG A 163 -7.74 -8.04 14.00
CA ARG A 163 -8.77 -8.93 13.48
C ARG A 163 -8.42 -10.40 13.72
N TRP A 164 -7.20 -10.80 13.38
CA TRP A 164 -6.69 -12.15 13.63
C TRP A 164 -6.70 -12.51 15.12
N ALA A 165 -6.23 -11.62 15.99
CA ALA A 165 -6.20 -11.84 17.44
C ALA A 165 -7.61 -12.03 18.02
N PHE A 166 -8.60 -11.27 17.55
CA PHE A 166 -10.00 -11.45 17.94
C PHE A 166 -10.58 -12.80 17.50
N GLU A 167 -10.24 -13.27 16.30
CA GLU A 167 -10.67 -14.58 15.80
C GLU A 167 -10.07 -15.73 16.61
N VAL A 168 -8.79 -15.63 16.98
CA VAL A 168 -8.12 -16.58 17.87
C VAL A 168 -8.71 -16.53 19.28
N ALA A 169 -8.96 -15.35 19.83
CA ALA A 169 -9.56 -15.22 21.16
C ALA A 169 -10.98 -15.84 21.22
N ARG A 170 -11.75 -15.76 20.13
CA ARG A 170 -13.08 -16.40 20.03
C ARG A 170 -13.02 -17.91 19.93
N SER A 171 -11.96 -18.50 19.39
CA SER A 171 -11.83 -19.94 19.19
C SER A 171 -11.28 -20.67 20.42
N LEU A 172 -10.75 -19.96 21.41
CA LEU A 172 -10.29 -20.54 22.67
C LEU A 172 -11.49 -21.03 23.51
N PRO A 173 -11.52 -22.31 23.93
CA PRO A 173 -12.57 -22.80 24.81
C PRO A 173 -12.54 -22.03 26.13
N ARG A 174 -13.67 -21.39 26.47
CA ARG A 174 -13.86 -20.76 27.78
C ARG A 174 -13.75 -21.85 28.85
N ARG A 175 -12.64 -21.89 29.58
CA ARG A 175 -12.57 -22.62 30.85
C ARG A 175 -13.61 -22.00 31.77
N ARG A 176 -14.69 -22.74 32.03
CA ARG A 176 -15.61 -22.48 33.14
C ARG A 176 -14.92 -22.84 34.44
#